data_AF-A0A838TQX2-F1
#
_entry.id   AF-A0A838TQX2-F1
#
_cell.length_a   1.000
_cell.length_b   1.000
_cell.length_c   1.000
_cell.angle_alpha   90.00
_cell.angle_beta   90.00
_cell.angle_gamma   90.00
#
_symmetry.space_group_name_H-M   'P 1'
#
loop_
_entity.id
_entity.type
_entity.pdbx_description
1 polymer ?
#
loop_
_entity_poly.entity_id
_entity_poly.type
_entity_poly.pdbx_seq_one_letter_code
_entity_poly.pdbx_strand_id
1 'polypeptide(L)' 'MTDNSPSSAYIFISYAHEDEELKKELDKYLKVLKRSSKIQAWNDRELVAGQEWDQEIMSALNKANIILLLISID' A
#
# COMPACT_ATOMS: atom_id res chain seq x y z
N MET A 1 -5.15 -14.59 28.32
CA MET A 1 -3.87 -14.31 27.62
C MET A 1 -4.19 -14.19 26.15
N THR A 2 -4.55 -12.99 25.69
CA THR A 2 -4.73 -12.73 24.25
C THR A 2 -3.38 -12.25 23.72
N ASP A 3 -2.75 -13.08 22.91
CA ASP A 3 -1.58 -12.70 22.12
C ASP A 3 -2.00 -11.56 21.18
N ASN A 4 -1.65 -10.33 21.55
CA ASN A 4 -1.81 -9.14 20.73
C ASN A 4 -0.54 -8.96 19.89
N SER A 5 -0.19 -9.99 19.11
CA SER A 5 0.75 -9.83 18.00
C SER A 5 0.13 -8.80 17.05
N PRO A 6 0.85 -7.74 16.64
CA PRO A 6 0.28 -6.76 15.73
C PRO A 6 -0.06 -7.48 14.43
N SER A 7 -1.36 -7.61 14.17
CA SER A 7 -1.88 -7.97 12.85
C SER A 7 -1.22 -7.03 11.86
N SER A 8 -0.42 -7.58 10.93
CA SER A 8 0.30 -6.81 9.91
C SER A 8 -0.61 -5.75 9.32
N ALA A 9 -0.22 -4.47 9.42
CA ALA A 9 -1.08 -3.38 8.97
C ALA A 9 -1.13 -3.38 7.44
N TYR A 10 -2.33 -3.47 6.88
CA TYR A 10 -2.55 -3.34 5.45
C TYR A 10 -2.58 -1.87 5.06
N ILE A 11 -1.64 -1.46 4.22
CA ILE A 11 -1.44 -0.09 3.77
C ILE A 11 -1.84 -0.01 2.30
N PHE A 12 -2.80 0.85 1.98
CA PHE A 12 -3.14 1.21 0.62
C PHE A 12 -2.36 2.47 0.23
N ILE A 13 -1.60 2.42 -0.85
CA ILE A 13 -0.83 3.55 -1.36
C ILE A 13 -1.44 4.00 -2.68
N SER A 14 -1.87 5.26 -2.73
CA SER A 14 -2.28 5.93 -3.96
C SER A 14 -1.34 7.09 -4.25
N TYR A 15 -0.92 7.18 -5.51
CA TYR A 15 0.04 8.14 -6.03
C TYR A 15 -0.28 8.41 -7.49
N ALA A 16 0.08 9.58 -8.00
CA ALA A 16 0.06 9.86 -9.43
C ALA A 16 1.23 9.13 -10.10
N HIS A 17 1.13 8.78 -11.39
CA HIS A 17 2.25 8.11 -12.07
C HIS A 17 3.50 8.98 -12.11
N GLU A 18 3.29 10.30 -12.14
CA GLU A 18 4.26 11.38 -12.03
C GLU A 18 5.08 11.29 -10.73
N ASP A 19 4.50 10.73 -9.66
CA ASP A 19 5.11 10.62 -8.32
C ASP A 19 5.85 9.29 -8.09
N GLU A 20 6.15 8.53 -9.14
CA GLU A 20 6.79 7.22 -9.00
C GLU A 20 8.11 7.29 -8.22
N GLU A 21 8.89 8.36 -8.39
CA GLU A 21 10.16 8.53 -7.68
C GLU A 21 9.95 8.76 -6.17
N LEU A 22 8.94 9.54 -5.79
CA LEU A 22 8.55 9.71 -4.38
C LEU A 22 8.09 8.39 -3.78
N LYS A 23 7.30 7.60 -4.53
CA LYS A 23 6.89 6.27 -4.13
C LYS A 23 8.08 5.33 -3.95
N LYS A 24 9.06 5.35 -4.86
CA LYS A 24 10.30 4.54 -4.75
C LYS A 24 11.09 4.91 -3.50
N GLU A 25 11.14 6.19 -3.16
CA GLU A 25 11.80 6.65 -1.95
C GLU A 25 11.05 6.16 -0.69
N LEU A 26 9.73 6.34 -0.65
CA LEU A 26 8.88 5.82 0.42
C LEU A 26 9.08 4.31 0.63
N ASP A 27 9.14 3.54 -0.45
CA ASP A 27 9.34 2.09 -0.39
C ASP A 27 10.65 1.70 0.30
N LYS A 28 11.72 2.52 0.19
CA LYS A 28 12.98 2.28 0.92
C LYS A 28 12.78 2.36 2.42
N TYR A 29 12.02 3.34 2.90
CA TYR A 29 11.68 3.48 4.32
C TYR A 29 10.77 2.36 4.80
N LEU A 30 9.77 1.97 3.99
CA LEU A 30 8.85 0.89 4.32
C LEU A 30 9.51 -0.49 4.28
N LYS A 31 10.65 -0.66 3.59
CA LYS A 31 11.32 -1.96 3.40
C LYS A 31 11.62 -2.69 4.71
N VAL A 32 12.05 -1.99 5.75
CA VAL A 32 12.35 -2.60 7.06
C VAL A 32 11.07 -3.11 7.74
N LEU A 33 9.97 -2.36 7.61
CA LEU A 33 8.67 -2.73 8.17
C LEU A 33 8.04 -3.90 7.40
N LYS A 34 8.14 -3.91 6.07
CA LYS A 34 7.72 -5.04 5.22
C LYS A 34 8.48 -6.31 5.56
N ARG A 35 9.82 -6.22 5.70
CA ARG A 35 10.69 -7.35 6.07
C ARG A 35 10.45 -7.91 7.46
N SER A 36 9.96 -7.09 8.39
CA SER A 36 9.57 -7.53 9.73
C SER A 36 8.12 -7.99 9.81
N SER A 37 7.44 -8.14 8.65
CA SER A 37 6.04 -8.56 8.53
C SER A 37 5.07 -7.72 9.38
N LYS A 38 5.44 -6.47 9.68
CA LYS A 38 4.62 -5.54 10.46
C LYS A 38 3.60 -4.80 9.59
N ILE A 39 3.89 -4.70 8.29
CA ILE A 39 3.03 -4.05 7.30
C ILE A 39 2.97 -4.88 6.03
N GLN A 40 1.84 -4.78 5.33
CA GLN A 40 1.65 -5.20 3.95
C GLN A 40 1.24 -3.96 3.15
N ALA A 41 1.89 -3.69 2.03
CA ALA A 41 1.56 -2.52 1.20
C ALA A 41 0.97 -2.97 -0.14
N TRP A 42 -0.11 -2.33 -0.55
CA TRP A 42 -0.76 -2.51 -1.84
C TRP A 42 -0.77 -1.19 -2.61
N ASN A 43 -0.61 -1.27 -3.93
CA ASN A 43 -0.74 -0.16 -4.87
C ASN A 43 -1.23 -0.69 -6.22
N ASP A 44 -1.55 0.21 -7.14
CA ASP A 44 -2.08 -0.09 -8.47
C ASP A 44 -1.17 -1.02 -9.31
N ARG A 45 0.14 -1.09 -9.05
CA ARG A 45 1.04 -2.02 -9.78
C ARG A 45 0.82 -3.49 -9.47
N GLU A 46 0.08 -3.80 -8.40
CA GLU A 46 -0.29 -5.17 -8.07
C GLU A 46 -1.44 -5.69 -8.95
N LEU A 47 -2.05 -4.82 -9.74
CA LEU A 47 -3.13 -5.19 -10.66
C LEU A 47 -2.57 -5.97 -11.86
N VAL A 48 -3.22 -7.08 -12.16
CA VAL A 48 -2.89 -7.93 -13.30
C VAL A 48 -3.78 -7.57 -14.48
N ALA A 49 -3.22 -7.62 -15.70
CA ALA A 49 -3.98 -7.41 -16.92
C ALA A 49 -5.21 -8.32 -16.98
N GLY A 50 -6.38 -7.73 -17.22
CA GLY A 50 -7.66 -8.44 -17.28
C GLY A 50 -8.45 -8.50 -15.97
N GLN A 51 -7.94 -7.95 -14.87
CA GLN A 51 -8.72 -7.74 -13.65
C GLN A 51 -9.66 -6.53 -13.79
N GLU A 52 -10.83 -6.59 -13.16
CA GLU A 52 -11.68 -5.41 -13.00
C GLU A 52 -11.04 -4.44 -12.00
N TRP A 53 -10.34 -3.45 -12.55
CA TRP A 53 -9.54 -2.48 -11.80
C TRP A 53 -10.32 -1.83 -10.64
N ASP A 54 -11.53 -1.35 -10.92
CA ASP A 54 -12.37 -0.68 -9.91
C ASP A 54 -12.70 -1.60 -8.73
N GLN A 55 -13.01 -2.86 -8.99
CA GLN A 55 -13.34 -3.82 -7.93
C GLN A 55 -12.13 -4.12 -7.04
N GLU A 56 -10.95 -4.31 -7.66
CA GLU A 56 -9.72 -4.59 -6.92
C GLU A 56 -9.24 -3.38 -6.10
N ILE A 57 -9.30 -2.16 -6.66
CA ILE A 57 -9.03 -0.94 -5.89
C ILE A 57 -9.97 -0.86 -4.70
N MET A 58 -11.28 -0.98 -4.92
CA MET A 58 -12.27 -0.86 -3.85
C MET A 58 -12.08 -1.95 -2.78
N SER A 59 -11.74 -3.17 -3.20
CA SER A 59 -11.42 -4.29 -2.31
C SER A 59 -10.18 -3.98 -1.45
N ALA A 60 -9.09 -3.49 -2.06
CA ALA A 60 -7.87 -3.13 -1.35
C ALA A 60 -8.07 -1.93 -0.42
N LEU A 61 -8.83 -0.92 -0.87
CA LEU A 61 -9.17 0.27 -0.10
C LEU A 61 -9.99 -0.09 1.15
N ASN A 62 -11.02 -0.94 0.99
CA ASN A 62 -11.85 -1.38 2.12
C ASN A 62 -11.10 -2.27 3.12
N LYS A 63 -10.06 -2.99 2.67
CA LYS A 63 -9.20 -3.82 3.52
C LYS A 63 -8.12 -3.01 4.26
N ALA A 64 -7.87 -1.77 3.84
CA ALA A 64 -6.77 -0.97 4.36
C ALA A 64 -6.99 -0.56 5.82
N ASN A 65 -5.97 -0.79 6.64
CA ASN A 65 -5.89 -0.22 7.99
C ASN A 65 -5.34 1.21 7.93
N ILE A 66 -4.50 1.50 6.94
CA ILE A 66 -3.86 2.80 6.72
C ILE A 66 -3.95 3.13 5.24
N ILE A 67 -4.38 4.35 4.93
CA ILE A 67 -4.41 4.88 3.56
C ILE A 67 -3.33 5.95 3.46
N LEU A 68 -2.45 5.82 2.48
CA LEU A 68 -1.32 6.72 2.26
C LEU A 68 -1.45 7.35 0.88
N LEU A 69 -1.75 8.64 0.89
CA LEU A 69 -1.94 9.46 -0.31
C LEU A 69 -0.66 10.24 -0.56
N LEU A 70 0.05 9.91 -1.64
CA LEU A 70 1.16 10.72 -2.13
C LEU A 70 0.57 11.78 -3.05
N ILE A 71 0.62 13.03 -2.59
CA ILE A 71 0.15 14.19 -3.33
C ILE A 71 1.35 15.10 -3.52
N SER A 72 1.78 15.29 -4.76
CA SER A 72 2.73 16.33 -5.13
C SER A 72 2.03 17.48 -5.87
N ILE A 73 2.80 18.49 -6.25
CA ILE A 73 2.31 19.67 -6.98
C ILE A 73 2.37 19.47 -8.50
N ASP A 74 2.97 18.38 -8.96
CA ASP A 74 3.23 18.08 -10.38
C ASP A 74 2.08 17.30 -11.02
#